data_AF-A0A1C3YNA8-F1
#
_entry.id   AF-A0A1C3YNA8-F1
#
_cell.length_a   1.000
_cell.length_b   1.000
_cell.length_c   1.000
_cell.angle_alpha   90.00
_cell.angle_beta   90.00
_cell.angle_gamma   90.00
#
_symmetry.space_group_name_H-M   'P 1'
#
loop_
_entity.id
_entity.type
_entity.pdbx_description
1 polymer ?
#
loop_
_entity_poly.entity_id
_entity_poly.type
_entity_poly.pdbx_seq_one_letter_code
_entity_poly.pdbx_strand_id
1 'polypeptide(L)'
;MTFSRASTMTLGRENLSSHQPQHEERDGPINLGLLNGADSQSLEKRLIIAIDFGTTYSSVSYVEIPEDCPSDSVDSRSICSIARYPESTDFNSDDRMLREVPSEVIYPLDRHFRDRHALIRSQEGLGNEPGDEDQEESIPDVTNNGLRDVEPLDDDGDTTMDMDVSGQFHWGYGVHELRAIPAMHSDPTNLPLSRFKLLLDDSPMTAKVRQGLNIPLDKLKSRKVVDGPLHVIADYLTYLLDHTRSELRSLGYQDSCPKEMVLCVPAIWSQQACRDMQKCLAVAMKGANFRGADVQNNSIENLFIVSEPEAAAAYMLDNSPEIRV
;
A
#
# COMPACT_ATOMS: atom_id res chain seq x y z
N MET A 1 -17.10 -26.56 30.92
CA MET A 1 -16.60 -27.83 30.33
C MET A 1 -15.20 -27.54 29.84
N THR A 2 -14.22 -28.18 30.45
CA THR A 2 -12.80 -27.86 30.35
C THR A 2 -12.16 -28.89 29.43
N PHE A 3 -11.54 -28.47 28.33
CA PHE A 3 -10.68 -29.35 27.56
C PHE A 3 -9.25 -28.79 27.56
N SER A 4 -8.39 -29.55 28.23
CA SER A 4 -6.94 -29.39 28.25
C SER A 4 -6.29 -30.05 27.03
N ARG A 5 -5.26 -29.37 26.51
CA ARG A 5 -3.98 -29.81 25.91
C ARG A 5 -3.85 -31.23 25.35
N ALA A 6 -3.24 -31.36 24.18
CA ALA A 6 -2.00 -32.14 24.02
C ALA A 6 -1.32 -31.91 22.65
N SER A 7 -0.05 -31.51 22.72
CA SER A 7 0.97 -31.70 21.68
C SER A 7 1.51 -33.13 21.75
N THR A 8 1.84 -33.75 20.62
CA THR A 8 2.51 -35.06 20.54
C THR A 8 3.88 -34.93 19.89
N MET A 9 4.90 -35.42 20.59
CA MET A 9 6.31 -35.52 20.22
C MET A 9 6.59 -36.65 19.21
N THR A 10 7.71 -36.54 18.50
CA THR A 10 8.43 -37.69 17.90
C THR A 10 9.80 -37.85 18.58
N LEU A 11 10.15 -39.11 18.85
CA LEU A 11 11.25 -39.61 19.68
C LEU A 11 12.66 -39.39 19.11
N GLY A 12 13.64 -39.23 20.01
CA GLY A 12 15.06 -39.20 19.65
C GLY A 12 16.05 -39.30 20.83
N ARG A 13 16.18 -40.51 21.38
CA ARG A 13 17.38 -41.15 21.95
C ARG A 13 18.09 -40.56 23.20
N GLU A 14 18.22 -41.46 24.17
CA GLU A 14 18.86 -41.36 25.49
C GLU A 14 20.37 -41.09 25.43
N ASN A 15 20.87 -40.31 26.42
CA ASN A 15 22.14 -40.63 27.06
C ASN A 15 22.16 -40.12 28.50
N LEU A 16 22.40 -41.05 29.43
CA LEU A 16 22.52 -40.83 30.87
C LEU A 16 23.88 -40.22 31.22
N SER A 17 23.89 -39.20 32.08
CA SER A 17 24.92 -39.09 33.11
C SER A 17 24.41 -38.27 34.30
N SER A 18 24.48 -38.93 35.44
CA SER A 18 24.14 -38.53 36.80
C SER A 18 25.14 -37.54 37.39
N HIS A 19 24.67 -36.48 38.07
CA HIS A 19 25.26 -36.00 39.34
C HIS A 19 24.26 -35.13 40.13
N GLN A 20 24.10 -35.46 41.41
CA GLN A 20 23.31 -34.79 42.44
C GLN A 20 24.13 -33.65 43.13
N PRO A 21 23.51 -32.83 44.01
CA PRO A 21 23.74 -31.39 44.08
C PRO A 21 24.65 -30.99 45.25
N GLN A 22 25.20 -29.77 45.19
CA GLN A 22 25.79 -29.11 46.36
C GLN A 22 25.11 -27.76 46.61
N HIS A 23 24.47 -27.71 47.78
CA HIS A 23 24.10 -26.52 48.54
C HIS A 23 25.35 -25.70 48.85
N GLU A 24 25.33 -24.39 48.59
CA GLU A 24 26.04 -23.40 49.42
C GLU A 24 25.18 -22.14 49.54
N GLU A 25 24.71 -21.90 50.76
CA GLU A 25 24.18 -20.61 51.23
C GLU A 25 25.30 -19.57 51.27
N ARG A 26 25.03 -18.35 50.81
CA ARG A 26 25.75 -17.17 51.31
C ARG A 26 24.92 -15.91 51.22
N ASP A 27 24.47 -15.45 52.39
CA ASP A 27 23.95 -14.11 52.66
C ASP A 27 24.94 -13.02 52.20
N GLY A 28 24.42 -12.03 51.49
CA GLY A 28 25.09 -10.78 51.13
C GLY A 28 24.04 -9.66 50.99
N PRO A 29 24.33 -8.42 51.39
CA PRO A 29 23.30 -7.43 51.69
C PRO A 29 22.60 -6.91 50.43
N ILE A 30 21.28 -6.71 50.55
CA ILE A 30 20.45 -6.04 49.55
C ILE A 30 21.00 -4.62 49.35
N ASN A 31 21.63 -4.39 48.20
CA ASN A 31 22.12 -3.08 47.82
C ASN A 31 20.96 -2.28 47.22
N LEU A 32 20.18 -1.64 48.09
CA LEU A 32 19.05 -0.77 47.75
C LEU A 32 19.56 0.61 47.24
N GLY A 33 20.42 0.58 46.23
CA GLY A 33 21.15 1.76 45.72
C GLY A 33 21.34 1.80 44.20
N LEU A 34 20.63 0.98 43.43
CA LEU A 34 20.66 0.95 41.96
C LEU A 34 19.25 1.11 41.37
N LEU A 35 18.47 2.03 41.94
CA LEU A 35 17.24 2.56 41.34
C LEU A 35 17.51 3.99 40.91
N ASN A 36 18.22 4.16 39.79
CA ASN A 36 18.12 5.34 38.91
C ASN A 36 19.09 5.19 37.74
N GLY A 37 18.74 4.22 36.90
CA GLY A 37 19.17 4.16 35.52
C GLY A 37 18.00 3.57 34.78
N ALA A 38 16.92 4.35 34.65
CA ALA A 38 15.87 4.05 33.70
C ALA A 38 16.51 4.18 32.31
N ASP A 39 17.21 3.11 31.95
CA ASP A 39 17.47 2.75 30.57
C ASP A 39 16.08 2.64 29.98
N SER A 40 15.66 3.72 29.34
CA SER A 40 14.45 3.76 28.53
C SER A 40 14.81 2.94 27.29
N GLN A 41 14.90 1.63 27.48
CA GLN A 41 14.75 0.68 26.39
C GLN A 41 13.43 1.06 25.76
N SER A 42 13.50 1.71 24.60
CA SER A 42 12.35 2.05 23.81
C SER A 42 11.63 0.74 23.52
N LEU A 43 10.56 0.46 24.26
CA LEU A 43 9.65 -0.64 23.98
C LEU A 43 9.30 -0.55 22.50
N GLU A 44 9.68 -1.56 21.72
CA GLU A 44 9.54 -1.57 20.28
C GLU A 44 8.06 -1.81 19.95
N LYS A 45 7.30 -0.72 19.88
CA LYS A 45 5.92 -0.70 19.39
C LYS A 45 5.87 -1.23 17.96
N ARG A 46 4.85 -2.04 17.64
CA ARG A 46 4.56 -2.47 16.26
C ARG A 46 3.25 -1.85 15.76
N LEU A 47 3.15 -1.62 14.47
CA LEU A 47 1.93 -1.15 13.81
C LEU A 47 1.32 -2.28 13.00
N ILE A 48 0.01 -2.48 13.14
CA ILE A 48 -0.78 -3.24 12.16
C ILE A 48 -1.38 -2.23 11.20
N ILE A 49 -1.20 -2.44 9.90
CA ILE A 49 -1.73 -1.59 8.83
C ILE A 49 -2.61 -2.47 7.93
N ALA A 50 -3.91 -2.18 7.93
CA ALA A 50 -4.91 -2.88 7.13
C ALA A 50 -5.31 -2.04 5.91
N ILE A 51 -5.24 -2.64 4.73
CA ILE A 51 -5.67 -2.04 3.46
C ILE A 51 -6.97 -2.71 3.03
N ASP A 52 -8.03 -1.94 2.94
CA ASP A 52 -9.25 -2.33 2.25
C ASP A 52 -9.15 -1.92 0.78
N PHE A 53 -9.02 -2.92 -0.08
CA PHE A 53 -8.86 -2.72 -1.52
C PHE A 53 -10.21 -2.86 -2.26
N GLY A 54 -11.24 -2.19 -1.77
CA GLY A 54 -12.58 -2.16 -2.36
C GLY A 54 -12.62 -1.77 -3.84
N THR A 55 -13.71 -2.10 -4.54
CA THR A 55 -13.77 -1.92 -6.01
C THR A 55 -13.78 -0.46 -6.47
N THR A 56 -14.42 0.43 -5.70
CA THR A 56 -14.61 1.85 -6.06
C THR A 56 -13.71 2.76 -5.24
N TYR A 57 -13.63 2.51 -3.94
CA TYR A 57 -12.79 3.24 -3.01
C TYR A 57 -11.80 2.28 -2.34
N SER A 58 -10.71 2.83 -1.82
CA SER A 58 -9.82 2.12 -0.90
C SER A 58 -9.78 2.85 0.43
N SER A 59 -9.49 2.13 1.50
CA SER A 59 -9.19 2.74 2.79
C SER A 59 -7.98 2.07 3.42
N VAL A 60 -7.30 2.79 4.30
CA VAL A 60 -6.22 2.25 5.11
C VAL A 60 -6.53 2.53 6.56
N SER A 61 -6.46 1.50 7.40
CA SER A 61 -6.59 1.61 8.84
C SER A 61 -5.34 1.11 9.52
N TYR A 62 -5.04 1.62 10.72
CA TYR A 62 -3.88 1.20 11.49
C TYR A 62 -4.19 1.16 12.98
N VAL A 63 -3.40 0.37 13.71
CA VAL A 63 -3.42 0.33 15.17
C VAL A 63 -2.01 0.10 15.71
N GLU A 64 -1.68 0.80 16.79
CA GLU A 64 -0.43 0.58 17.55
C GLU A 64 -0.64 -0.57 18.54
N ILE A 65 0.24 -1.56 18.47
CA ILE A 65 0.27 -2.67 19.41
C ILE A 65 1.50 -2.52 20.31
N PRO A 66 1.31 -2.35 21.63
CA PRO A 66 2.41 -2.40 22.60
C PRO A 66 3.08 -3.77 22.62
N GLU A 67 4.39 -3.80 22.88
CA GLU A 67 5.23 -5.02 22.83
C GLU A 67 4.73 -6.15 23.76
N ASP A 68 4.07 -5.80 24.88
CA ASP A 68 3.56 -6.74 25.88
C ASP A 68 2.08 -7.15 25.68
N CYS A 69 1.42 -6.66 24.62
CA CYS A 69 0.01 -6.94 24.38
C CYS A 69 -0.14 -8.15 23.42
N PRO A 70 -0.86 -9.22 23.82
CA PRO A 70 -1.24 -10.27 22.89
C PRO A 70 -2.03 -9.66 21.72
N SER A 71 -1.76 -10.12 20.50
CA SER A 71 -2.50 -9.71 19.28
C SER A 71 -4.02 -9.93 19.39
N ASP A 72 -4.45 -10.78 20.33
CA ASP A 72 -5.83 -11.21 20.52
C ASP A 72 -6.69 -10.19 21.31
N SER A 73 -6.11 -9.09 21.81
CA SER A 73 -6.80 -8.10 22.64
C SER A 73 -6.68 -6.67 22.10
N VAL A 74 -6.90 -6.49 20.80
CA VAL A 74 -7.02 -5.15 20.20
C VAL A 74 -8.43 -4.62 20.45
N ASP A 75 -8.54 -3.51 21.18
CA ASP A 75 -9.81 -2.79 21.30
C ASP A 75 -10.17 -2.16 19.95
N SER A 76 -11.31 -2.51 19.36
CA SER A 76 -11.77 -1.91 18.09
C SER A 76 -11.78 -0.38 18.11
N ARG A 77 -11.95 0.25 19.27
CA ARG A 77 -11.94 1.72 19.43
C ARG A 77 -10.56 2.34 19.27
N SER A 78 -9.49 1.55 19.32
CA SER A 78 -8.11 1.98 19.08
C SER A 78 -7.72 1.99 17.60
N ILE A 79 -8.56 1.40 16.73
CA ILE A 79 -8.35 1.38 15.29
C ILE A 79 -8.56 2.78 14.73
N CYS A 80 -7.51 3.30 14.11
CA CYS A 80 -7.50 4.60 13.44
C CYS A 80 -7.56 4.40 11.92
N SER A 81 -8.12 5.37 11.19
CA SER A 81 -8.13 5.36 9.73
C SER A 81 -7.21 6.45 9.21
N ILE A 82 -6.48 6.16 8.14
CA ILE A 82 -5.78 7.17 7.35
C ILE A 82 -6.82 8.06 6.68
N ALA A 83 -6.58 9.35 6.72
CA ALA A 83 -7.46 10.38 6.19
C ALA A 83 -6.63 11.48 5.50
N ARG A 84 -7.26 12.64 5.24
CA ARG A 84 -6.60 13.82 4.66
C ARG A 84 -5.89 13.49 3.35
N TYR A 85 -6.56 12.71 2.49
CA TYR A 85 -6.02 12.38 1.18
C TYR A 85 -5.82 13.67 0.37
N PRO A 86 -4.78 13.75 -0.47
CA PRO A 86 -4.54 14.89 -1.34
C PRO A 86 -5.79 15.26 -2.15
N GLU A 87 -6.03 16.57 -2.32
CA GLU A 87 -7.15 17.13 -3.10
C GLU A 87 -8.56 16.70 -2.63
N SER A 88 -8.71 16.10 -1.43
CA SER A 88 -10.03 15.87 -0.85
C SER A 88 -10.67 17.20 -0.50
N THR A 89 -11.75 17.58 -1.19
CA THR A 89 -12.48 18.82 -0.88
C THR A 89 -13.22 18.68 0.46
N ASP A 90 -12.72 19.41 1.48
CA ASP A 90 -13.27 19.47 2.83
C ASP A 90 -14.60 20.23 2.87
N PHE A 91 -15.69 19.63 2.40
CA PHE A 91 -17.01 20.23 2.56
C PHE A 91 -17.62 19.95 3.94
N ASN A 92 -17.16 18.91 4.65
CA ASN A 92 -17.61 18.59 6.01
C ASN A 92 -16.59 17.70 6.74
N SER A 93 -15.99 18.20 7.83
CA SER A 93 -14.98 17.47 8.62
C SER A 93 -15.51 16.19 9.29
N ASP A 94 -16.83 16.02 9.40
CA ASP A 94 -17.48 14.83 9.93
C ASP A 94 -17.86 13.80 8.85
N ASP A 95 -17.54 14.04 7.57
CA ASP A 95 -17.86 13.08 6.52
C ASP A 95 -16.94 11.85 6.60
N ARG A 96 -17.56 10.69 6.86
CA ARG A 96 -16.86 9.40 6.91
C ARG A 96 -16.19 9.05 5.58
N MET A 97 -16.65 9.63 4.46
CA MET A 97 -16.02 9.44 3.15
C MET A 97 -14.59 10.00 3.08
N LEU A 98 -14.19 10.91 3.98
CA LEU A 98 -12.82 11.44 4.05
C LEU A 98 -11.76 10.40 4.48
N ARG A 99 -12.20 9.22 4.93
CA ARG A 99 -11.34 8.09 5.32
C ARG A 99 -11.11 7.10 4.19
N GLU A 100 -11.72 7.35 3.04
CA GLU A 100 -11.61 6.56 1.84
C GLU A 100 -11.04 7.40 0.70
N VAL A 101 -10.45 6.75 -0.29
CA VAL A 101 -9.89 7.40 -1.47
C VAL A 101 -10.37 6.69 -2.75
N PRO A 102 -10.80 7.44 -3.78
CA PRO A 102 -11.23 6.86 -5.05
C PRO A 102 -10.14 6.00 -5.68
N SER A 103 -10.54 4.85 -6.22
CA SER A 103 -9.65 3.93 -6.94
C SER A 103 -9.51 4.34 -8.40
N GLU A 104 -9.03 5.56 -8.62
CA GLU A 104 -8.89 6.19 -9.93
C GLU A 104 -7.49 6.77 -10.10
N VAL A 105 -7.03 6.78 -11.35
CA VAL A 105 -5.72 7.33 -11.74
C VAL A 105 -5.81 8.06 -13.08
N ILE A 106 -4.96 9.06 -13.31
CA ILE A 106 -4.71 9.67 -14.61
C ILE A 106 -3.22 9.54 -14.92
N TYR A 107 -2.92 8.96 -16.08
CA TYR A 107 -1.56 8.88 -16.59
C TYR A 107 -1.31 9.97 -17.62
N PRO A 108 -0.17 10.68 -17.54
CA PRO A 108 0.35 11.37 -18.70
C PRO A 108 0.89 10.34 -19.70
N LEU A 109 0.63 10.57 -20.98
CA LEU A 109 1.07 9.68 -22.06
C LEU A 109 2.53 9.87 -22.45
N ASP A 110 3.15 10.96 -22.00
CA ASP A 110 4.60 11.08 -22.03
C ASP A 110 5.19 10.28 -20.89
N ARG A 111 5.97 9.24 -21.21
CA ARG A 111 6.60 8.33 -20.23
C ARG A 111 7.60 9.02 -19.30
N HIS A 112 8.10 10.21 -19.64
CA HIS A 112 9.17 10.89 -18.91
C HIS A 112 8.69 11.57 -17.61
N PHE A 113 7.40 11.55 -17.30
CA PHE A 113 6.87 11.99 -16.00
C PHE A 113 7.43 11.20 -14.80
N ARG A 114 7.99 10.01 -15.06
CA ARG A 114 8.63 9.16 -14.05
C ARG A 114 9.99 8.67 -14.54
N ASP A 115 10.88 8.40 -13.60
CA ASP A 115 12.18 7.80 -13.89
C ASP A 115 12.00 6.44 -14.57
N ARG A 116 12.68 6.22 -15.71
CA ARG A 116 12.68 4.93 -16.43
C ARG A 116 13.15 3.78 -15.54
N HIS A 117 14.06 4.03 -14.60
CA HIS A 117 14.49 3.02 -13.63
C HIS A 117 13.39 2.66 -12.63
N ALA A 118 12.42 3.55 -12.37
CA ALA A 118 11.26 3.21 -11.55
C ALA A 118 10.39 2.16 -12.24
N LEU A 119 10.19 2.26 -13.56
CA LEU A 119 9.47 1.25 -14.35
C LEU A 119 10.18 -0.12 -14.31
N ILE A 120 11.50 -0.14 -14.52
CA ILE A 120 12.29 -1.38 -14.52
C ILE A 120 12.29 -2.05 -13.13
N ARG A 121 12.40 -1.26 -12.05
CA ARG A 121 12.31 -1.78 -10.67
C ARG A 121 10.93 -2.38 -10.38
N SER A 122 9.87 -1.86 -11.00
CA SER A 122 8.52 -2.44 -10.91
C SER A 122 8.38 -3.71 -11.75
N GLN A 123 9.09 -3.82 -12.88
CA GLN A 123 9.08 -4.99 -13.76
C GLN A 123 9.68 -6.23 -13.08
N GLU A 124 10.75 -6.08 -12.31
CA GLU A 124 11.40 -7.18 -11.57
C GLU A 124 10.43 -7.94 -10.64
N GLY A 125 9.35 -7.31 -10.16
CA GLY A 125 8.35 -7.93 -9.29
C GLY A 125 7.06 -8.38 -9.95
N LEU A 126 6.74 -7.86 -11.14
CA LEU A 126 5.46 -8.10 -11.84
C LEU A 126 5.60 -8.99 -13.08
N GLY A 127 6.83 -9.32 -13.49
CA GLY A 127 7.10 -10.12 -14.68
C GLY A 127 6.64 -11.57 -14.58
N ASN A 128 5.79 -11.98 -15.53
CA ASN A 128 5.62 -13.35 -16.00
C ASN A 128 5.26 -13.26 -17.48
N GLU A 129 6.25 -13.28 -18.38
CA GLU A 129 6.17 -13.65 -19.81
C GLU A 129 7.62 -13.66 -20.37
N PRO A 130 8.07 -14.71 -21.09
CA PRO A 130 9.32 -14.66 -21.84
C PRO A 130 9.04 -14.14 -23.26
N GLY A 131 9.53 -12.96 -23.61
CA GLY A 131 9.37 -12.46 -24.97
C GLY A 131 10.02 -11.10 -25.23
N ASP A 132 11.02 -11.15 -26.11
CA ASP A 132 11.61 -10.10 -26.94
C ASP A 132 12.67 -9.18 -26.31
N GLU A 133 13.92 -9.60 -26.52
CA GLU A 133 15.15 -8.81 -26.42
C GLU A 133 15.17 -7.74 -27.54
N ASP A 134 14.75 -6.51 -27.23
CA ASP A 134 14.98 -5.38 -28.13
C ASP A 134 16.32 -4.69 -27.78
N GLN A 135 17.23 -4.76 -28.76
CA GLN A 135 18.57 -4.20 -28.75
C GLN A 135 18.56 -2.67 -28.56
N GLU A 136 19.45 -2.18 -27.71
CA GLU A 136 19.73 -0.74 -27.53
C GLU A 136 20.43 -0.16 -28.77
N GLU A 137 19.78 0.78 -29.46
CA GLU A 137 20.50 1.74 -30.30
C GLU A 137 20.71 3.05 -29.53
N SER A 138 21.99 3.38 -29.33
CA SER A 138 22.47 4.65 -28.80
C SER A 138 22.35 5.74 -29.87
N ILE A 139 21.71 6.87 -29.56
CA ILE A 139 21.79 8.09 -30.39
C ILE A 139 22.50 9.18 -29.57
N PRO A 140 23.51 9.85 -30.15
CA PRO A 140 24.33 10.82 -29.43
C PRO A 140 23.63 12.18 -29.25
N ASP A 141 23.99 12.79 -28.12
CA ASP A 141 23.73 14.14 -27.66
C ASP A 141 24.13 15.20 -28.72
N VAL A 142 23.16 16.00 -29.16
CA VAL A 142 23.41 17.23 -29.94
C VAL A 142 22.92 18.40 -29.09
N THR A 143 23.89 19.05 -28.47
CA THR A 143 23.77 20.38 -27.91
C THR A 143 23.42 21.38 -29.01
N ASN A 144 22.39 22.21 -28.81
CA ASN A 144 22.37 23.51 -29.47
C ASN A 144 21.74 24.61 -28.61
N ASN A 145 22.47 25.72 -28.59
CA ASN A 145 22.24 26.95 -27.86
C ASN A 145 20.98 27.68 -28.31
N GLY A 146 20.26 28.21 -27.31
CA GLY A 146 19.79 29.60 -27.18
C GLY A 146 19.24 30.33 -28.40
N LEU A 147 17.98 30.78 -28.27
CA LEU A 147 17.51 32.12 -28.62
C LEU A 147 16.27 32.42 -27.76
N ARG A 148 16.31 33.56 -27.07
CA ARG A 148 15.18 34.14 -26.33
C ARG A 148 14.43 35.04 -27.30
N ASP A 149 13.20 34.71 -27.63
CA ASP A 149 12.28 35.64 -28.26
C ASP A 149 11.17 36.01 -27.26
N VAL A 150 11.06 37.32 -27.05
CA VAL A 150 10.10 38.01 -26.19
C VAL A 150 8.93 38.39 -27.09
N GLU A 151 7.74 37.88 -26.81
CA GLU A 151 6.49 38.28 -27.47
C GLU A 151 5.52 38.88 -26.42
N PRO A 152 4.60 39.77 -26.86
CA PRO A 152 3.99 40.80 -26.01
C PRO A 152 2.80 40.30 -25.19
N LEU A 153 2.62 40.92 -24.03
CA LEU A 153 1.46 40.78 -23.15
C LEU A 153 0.23 41.45 -23.78
N ASP A 154 -0.72 40.63 -24.24
CA ASP A 154 -2.10 41.06 -24.45
C ASP A 154 -2.98 40.50 -23.32
N ASP A 155 -3.44 41.43 -22.51
CA ASP A 155 -4.37 41.35 -21.38
C ASP A 155 -5.80 41.14 -21.90
N ASP A 156 -6.35 39.93 -21.71
CA ASP A 156 -7.80 39.75 -21.60
C ASP A 156 -8.10 38.71 -20.53
N GLY A 157 -8.86 39.14 -19.53
CA GLY A 157 -9.09 38.42 -18.28
C GLY A 157 -10.07 37.27 -18.45
N ASP A 158 -9.54 36.08 -18.71
CA ASP A 158 -10.11 34.84 -18.20
C ASP A 158 -9.06 34.21 -17.29
N THR A 159 -9.26 34.27 -15.98
CA THR A 159 -8.43 33.54 -15.01
C THR A 159 -8.79 32.06 -15.10
N THR A 160 -8.58 31.44 -16.26
CA THR A 160 -8.27 30.02 -16.29
C THR A 160 -6.94 29.92 -15.56
N MET A 161 -6.97 29.39 -14.35
CA MET A 161 -5.74 28.90 -13.74
C MET A 161 -5.15 27.94 -14.78
N ASP A 162 -4.13 28.36 -15.52
CA ASP A 162 -3.25 27.49 -16.28
C ASP A 162 -2.52 26.63 -15.27
N MET A 163 -3.23 25.70 -14.62
CA MET A 163 -2.60 24.56 -14.00
C MET A 163 -2.02 23.80 -15.20
N ASP A 164 -0.71 23.92 -15.37
CA ASP A 164 0.04 22.98 -16.18
C ASP A 164 -0.02 21.62 -15.49
N VAL A 165 -1.15 20.95 -15.68
CA VAL A 165 -1.39 19.57 -15.25
C VAL A 165 -0.80 18.56 -16.24
N SER A 166 -0.20 19.06 -17.33
CA SER A 166 0.37 18.22 -18.35
C SER A 166 1.66 17.57 -17.82
N GLY A 167 1.75 16.25 -17.93
CA GLY A 167 2.96 15.52 -17.55
C GLY A 167 3.08 15.08 -16.10
N GLN A 168 2.00 15.11 -15.29
CA GLN A 168 2.00 14.53 -13.95
C GLN A 168 1.00 13.38 -13.81
N PHE A 169 1.31 12.45 -12.90
CA PHE A 169 0.41 11.36 -12.55
C PHE A 169 -0.50 11.79 -11.41
N HIS A 170 -1.79 11.54 -11.58
CA HIS A 170 -2.81 11.85 -10.58
C HIS A 170 -3.50 10.57 -10.12
N TRP A 171 -3.93 10.57 -8.86
CA TRP A 171 -4.62 9.44 -8.23
C TRP A 171 -5.67 9.97 -7.26
N GLY A 172 -6.61 9.11 -6.86
CA GLY A 172 -7.57 9.46 -5.80
C GLY A 172 -8.41 10.70 -6.14
N TYR A 173 -8.52 11.63 -5.19
CA TYR A 173 -9.31 12.86 -5.37
C TYR A 173 -8.69 13.85 -6.36
N GLY A 174 -7.37 13.80 -6.59
CA GLY A 174 -6.75 14.59 -7.66
C GLY A 174 -7.34 14.27 -9.04
N VAL A 175 -7.83 13.04 -9.25
CA VAL A 175 -8.56 12.69 -10.48
C VAL A 175 -9.93 13.35 -10.54
N HIS A 176 -10.63 13.45 -9.41
CA HIS A 176 -11.95 14.09 -9.34
C HIS A 176 -11.86 15.60 -9.59
N GLU A 177 -10.85 16.27 -9.03
CA GLU A 177 -10.61 17.69 -9.25
C GLU A 177 -10.39 17.98 -10.75
N LEU A 178 -9.52 17.20 -11.40
CA LEU A 178 -9.27 17.37 -12.83
C LEU A 178 -10.48 17.02 -13.70
N ARG A 179 -11.27 16.03 -13.31
CA ARG A 179 -12.53 15.71 -14.00
C ARG A 179 -13.61 16.78 -13.81
N ALA A 180 -13.52 17.64 -12.79
CA ALA A 180 -14.43 18.77 -12.67
C ALA A 180 -14.13 19.87 -13.69
N ILE A 181 -12.95 19.85 -14.33
CA ILE A 181 -12.50 20.84 -15.31
C ILE A 181 -12.91 20.38 -16.73
N PRO A 182 -13.81 21.11 -17.43
CA PRO A 182 -14.29 20.68 -18.76
C PRO A 182 -13.18 20.52 -19.81
N ALA A 183 -12.13 21.34 -19.74
CA ALA A 183 -10.99 21.29 -20.66
C ALA A 183 -10.23 19.95 -20.57
N MET A 184 -10.18 19.33 -19.38
CA MET A 184 -9.48 18.07 -19.15
C MET A 184 -10.18 16.86 -19.79
N HIS A 185 -11.47 16.97 -20.12
CA HIS A 185 -12.19 15.88 -20.79
C HIS A 185 -11.70 15.60 -22.21
N SER A 186 -11.08 16.58 -22.86
CA SER A 186 -10.60 16.48 -24.24
C SER A 186 -9.09 16.48 -24.35
N ASP A 187 -8.38 16.44 -23.22
CA ASP A 187 -6.92 16.46 -23.20
C ASP A 187 -6.35 15.17 -23.82
N PRO A 188 -5.69 15.24 -24.99
CA PRO A 188 -5.17 14.06 -25.66
C PRO A 188 -3.88 13.53 -25.01
N THR A 189 -3.27 14.31 -24.10
CA THR A 189 -1.98 14.01 -23.46
C THR A 189 -2.15 13.16 -22.21
N ASN A 190 -3.35 13.08 -21.65
CA ASN A 190 -3.66 12.36 -20.43
C ASN A 190 -4.61 11.18 -20.69
N LEU A 191 -4.56 10.19 -19.81
CA LEU A 191 -5.40 9.00 -19.89
C LEU A 191 -5.97 8.62 -18.51
N PRO A 192 -7.26 8.91 -18.26
CA PRO A 192 -7.93 8.48 -17.03
C PRO A 192 -8.23 6.98 -17.06
N LEU A 193 -7.94 6.29 -15.95
CA LEU A 193 -8.34 4.91 -15.71
C LEU A 193 -9.07 4.81 -14.37
N SER A 194 -10.17 4.05 -14.36
CA SER A 194 -10.90 3.66 -13.15
C SER A 194 -11.33 2.20 -13.27
N ARG A 195 -11.71 1.57 -12.15
CA ARG A 195 -12.12 0.15 -12.10
C ARG A 195 -11.04 -0.84 -12.55
N PHE A 196 -9.77 -0.41 -12.62
CA PHE A 196 -8.63 -1.27 -12.96
C PHE A 196 -8.44 -2.43 -11.96
N LYS A 197 -8.99 -2.32 -10.75
CA LYS A 197 -9.03 -3.41 -9.76
C LYS A 197 -9.80 -4.64 -10.23
N LEU A 198 -10.78 -4.46 -11.12
CA LEU A 198 -11.56 -5.56 -11.71
C LEU A 198 -10.74 -6.40 -12.70
N LEU A 199 -9.49 -6.02 -12.98
CA LEU A 199 -8.55 -6.84 -13.74
C LEU A 199 -8.10 -8.09 -12.94
N LEU A 200 -8.24 -8.07 -11.61
CA LEU A 200 -7.99 -9.22 -10.73
C LEU A 200 -9.20 -10.15 -10.59
N ASP A 201 -10.38 -9.74 -11.06
CA ASP A 201 -11.61 -10.53 -11.04
C ASP A 201 -11.75 -11.24 -12.39
N ASP A 202 -12.03 -12.56 -12.40
CA ASP A 202 -12.21 -13.37 -13.62
C ASP A 202 -13.68 -13.73 -13.92
N SER A 203 -14.61 -13.29 -13.08
CA SER A 203 -16.02 -13.64 -13.18
C SER A 203 -16.66 -13.13 -14.48
N PRO A 204 -17.74 -13.77 -14.97
CA PRO A 204 -18.42 -13.34 -16.19
C PRO A 204 -19.06 -11.95 -16.09
N MET A 205 -19.45 -11.52 -14.88
CA MET A 205 -20.15 -10.25 -14.68
C MET A 205 -19.26 -9.02 -14.89
N THR A 206 -17.96 -9.13 -14.62
CA THR A 206 -16.96 -8.07 -14.83
C THR A 206 -16.39 -8.04 -16.25
N ALA A 207 -16.69 -9.05 -17.09
CA ALA A 207 -16.07 -9.23 -18.41
C ALA A 207 -16.20 -8.00 -19.33
N LYS A 208 -17.37 -7.35 -19.35
CA LYS A 208 -17.59 -6.14 -20.16
C LYS A 208 -16.73 -4.97 -19.69
N VAL A 209 -16.54 -4.83 -18.38
CA VAL A 209 -15.69 -3.78 -17.82
C VAL A 209 -14.22 -4.06 -18.13
N ARG A 210 -13.77 -5.32 -17.98
CA ARG A 210 -12.41 -5.73 -18.36
C ARG A 210 -12.11 -5.46 -19.83
N GLN A 211 -13.02 -5.83 -20.74
CA GLN A 211 -12.87 -5.54 -22.17
C GLN A 211 -12.77 -4.04 -22.46
N GLY A 212 -13.53 -3.22 -21.74
CA GLY A 212 -13.45 -1.76 -21.84
C GLY A 212 -12.10 -1.17 -21.38
N LEU A 213 -11.34 -1.89 -20.55
CA LEU A 213 -10.01 -1.48 -20.09
C LEU A 213 -8.88 -1.86 -21.06
N ASN A 214 -9.12 -2.77 -22.02
CA ASN A 214 -8.08 -3.20 -22.96
C ASN A 214 -7.52 -2.03 -23.78
N ILE A 215 -8.40 -1.23 -24.40
CA ILE A 215 -7.99 -0.09 -25.23
C ILE A 215 -7.10 0.91 -24.47
N PRO A 216 -7.50 1.42 -23.28
CA PRO A 216 -6.63 2.33 -22.55
C PRO A 216 -5.33 1.65 -22.07
N LEU A 217 -5.38 0.39 -21.63
CA LEU A 217 -4.16 -0.33 -21.22
C LEU A 217 -3.18 -0.57 -22.37
N ASP A 218 -3.67 -0.93 -23.56
CA ASP A 218 -2.87 -1.09 -24.77
C ASP A 218 -2.24 0.24 -25.21
N LYS A 219 -2.98 1.35 -25.04
CA LYS A 219 -2.45 2.70 -25.27
C LYS A 219 -1.31 3.03 -24.31
N LEU A 220 -1.44 2.74 -23.01
CA LEU A 220 -0.36 2.96 -22.04
C LEU A 220 0.85 2.07 -22.32
N LYS A 221 0.60 0.79 -22.66
CA LYS A 221 1.66 -0.18 -22.96
C LYS A 221 2.44 0.20 -24.22
N SER A 222 1.76 0.56 -25.31
CA SER A 222 2.40 1.01 -26.55
C SER A 222 3.24 2.28 -26.37
N ARG A 223 2.86 3.14 -25.41
CA ARG A 223 3.62 4.35 -25.03
C ARG A 223 4.72 4.08 -24.01
N LYS A 224 4.87 2.83 -23.55
CA LYS A 224 5.82 2.43 -22.50
C LYS A 224 5.62 3.22 -21.20
N VAL A 225 4.35 3.56 -20.90
CA VAL A 225 3.94 4.24 -19.66
C VAL A 225 3.71 3.22 -18.54
N VAL A 226 3.15 2.05 -18.88
CA VAL A 226 3.06 0.88 -18.00
C VAL A 226 3.36 -0.38 -18.80
N ASP A 227 3.86 -1.43 -18.15
CA ASP A 227 4.19 -2.70 -18.82
C ASP A 227 2.98 -3.64 -18.93
N GLY A 228 1.99 -3.45 -18.06
CA GLY A 228 0.81 -4.29 -17.98
C GLY A 228 -0.21 -3.85 -16.94
N PRO A 229 -1.33 -4.58 -16.84
CA PRO A 229 -2.45 -4.22 -15.98
C PRO A 229 -2.09 -4.17 -14.49
N LEU A 230 -1.23 -5.07 -14.03
CA LEU A 230 -0.78 -5.12 -12.63
C LEU A 230 0.04 -3.89 -12.23
N HIS A 231 0.76 -3.27 -13.17
CA HIS A 231 1.53 -2.06 -12.91
C HIS A 231 0.60 -0.91 -12.51
N VAL A 232 -0.60 -0.82 -13.08
CA VAL A 232 -1.59 0.21 -12.70
C VAL A 232 -2.02 0.06 -11.24
N ILE A 233 -2.18 -1.18 -10.78
CA ILE A 233 -2.51 -1.48 -9.38
C ILE A 233 -1.34 -1.14 -8.47
N ALA A 234 -0.12 -1.54 -8.83
CA ALA A 234 1.09 -1.25 -8.06
C ALA A 234 1.37 0.25 -7.94
N ASP A 235 1.19 1.02 -9.01
CA ASP A 235 1.33 2.48 -8.99
C ASP A 235 0.32 3.10 -8.01
N TYR A 236 -0.96 2.77 -8.14
CA TYR A 236 -1.99 3.28 -7.24
C TYR A 236 -1.67 2.95 -5.76
N LEU A 237 -1.27 1.71 -5.48
CA LEU A 237 -0.88 1.29 -4.13
C LEU A 237 0.38 2.03 -3.63
N THR A 238 1.32 2.37 -4.52
CA THR A 238 2.53 3.09 -4.14
C THR A 238 2.18 4.45 -3.58
N TYR A 239 1.30 5.20 -4.26
CA TYR A 239 0.84 6.50 -3.79
C TYR A 239 -0.02 6.38 -2.51
N LEU A 240 -0.87 5.36 -2.43
CA LEU A 240 -1.65 5.08 -1.22
C LEU A 240 -0.76 4.82 0.01
N LEU A 241 0.29 4.01 -0.16
CA LEU A 241 1.25 3.70 0.89
C LEU A 241 2.14 4.91 1.22
N ASP A 242 2.57 5.67 0.22
CA ASP A 242 3.39 6.87 0.46
C ASP A 242 2.63 7.93 1.27
N HIS A 243 1.34 8.13 0.96
CA HIS A 243 0.44 8.96 1.78
C HIS A 243 0.30 8.39 3.19
N THR A 244 0.03 7.08 3.31
CA THR A 244 -0.08 6.39 4.61
C THR A 244 1.18 6.61 5.46
N ARG A 245 2.37 6.46 4.88
CA ARG A 245 3.65 6.70 5.55
C ARG A 245 3.80 8.15 6.00
N SER A 246 3.44 9.10 5.15
CA SER A 246 3.50 10.53 5.46
C SER A 246 2.57 10.90 6.62
N GLU A 247 1.34 10.39 6.62
CA GLU A 247 0.38 10.56 7.71
C GLU A 247 0.90 9.95 9.02
N LEU A 248 1.39 8.69 8.98
CA LEU A 248 1.96 8.03 10.16
C LEU A 248 3.17 8.79 10.73
N ARG A 249 4.04 9.33 9.87
CA ARG A 249 5.16 10.18 10.30
C ARG A 249 4.68 11.46 10.97
N SER A 250 3.63 12.08 10.44
CA SER A 250 3.03 13.30 11.04
C SER A 250 2.49 13.05 12.45
N LEU A 251 2.10 11.81 12.74
CA LEU A 251 1.63 11.34 14.05
C LEU A 251 2.77 10.89 14.98
N GLY A 252 4.04 10.94 14.51
CA GLY A 252 5.23 10.60 15.29
C GLY A 252 5.75 9.17 15.12
N TYR A 253 5.12 8.37 14.26
CA TYR A 253 5.60 7.01 13.98
C TYR A 253 6.84 7.02 13.09
N GLN A 254 7.84 6.24 13.46
CA GLN A 254 9.08 6.12 12.71
C GLN A 254 8.98 5.07 11.58
N ASP A 255 9.69 5.30 10.48
CA ASP A 255 9.78 4.33 9.38
C ASP A 255 10.37 2.99 9.80
N SER A 256 11.26 2.99 10.79
CA SER A 256 11.90 1.79 11.33
C SER A 256 10.97 0.92 12.18
N CYS A 257 9.83 1.44 12.64
CA CYS A 257 8.87 0.69 13.47
C CYS A 257 8.44 -0.60 12.75
N PRO A 258 8.41 -1.76 13.41
CA PRO A 258 7.87 -3.00 12.84
C PRO A 258 6.43 -2.81 12.35
N LYS A 259 6.14 -3.30 11.14
CA LYS A 259 4.84 -3.16 10.48
C LYS A 259 4.33 -4.54 10.08
N GLU A 260 3.09 -4.82 10.45
CA GLU A 260 2.32 -5.98 10.00
C GLU A 260 1.29 -5.49 8.99
N MET A 261 1.20 -6.16 7.84
CA MET A 261 0.32 -5.75 6.75
C MET A 261 -0.88 -6.68 6.69
N VAL A 262 -2.08 -6.12 6.67
CA VAL A 262 -3.34 -6.86 6.44
C VAL A 262 -3.95 -6.37 5.14
N LEU A 263 -4.30 -7.29 4.26
CA LEU A 263 -4.98 -6.99 3.01
C LEU A 263 -6.38 -7.62 3.02
N CYS A 264 -7.41 -6.78 2.97
CA CYS A 264 -8.80 -7.21 2.83
C CYS A 264 -9.13 -7.35 1.34
N VAL A 265 -9.52 -8.54 0.92
CA VAL A 265 -9.81 -8.86 -0.48
C VAL A 265 -11.22 -9.43 -0.69
N PRO A 266 -11.83 -9.26 -1.87
CA PRO A 266 -13.09 -9.90 -2.19
C PRO A 266 -13.02 -11.43 -2.08
N ALA A 267 -14.02 -12.05 -1.43
CA ALA A 267 -14.07 -13.51 -1.25
C ALA A 267 -14.19 -14.30 -2.57
N ILE A 268 -14.58 -13.65 -3.67
CA ILE A 268 -14.68 -14.27 -5.00
C ILE A 268 -13.32 -14.40 -5.71
N TRP A 269 -12.27 -13.75 -5.20
CA TRP A 269 -10.97 -13.77 -5.86
C TRP A 269 -10.35 -15.16 -5.87
N SER A 270 -9.77 -15.50 -7.02
CA SER A 270 -8.99 -16.73 -7.16
C SER A 270 -7.66 -16.62 -6.41
N GLN A 271 -7.02 -17.76 -6.13
CA GLN A 271 -5.66 -17.77 -5.57
C GLN A 271 -4.66 -17.01 -6.44
N GLN A 272 -4.89 -16.99 -7.76
CA GLN A 272 -4.03 -16.25 -8.69
C GLN A 272 -4.20 -14.74 -8.51
N ALA A 273 -5.44 -14.26 -8.37
CA ALA A 273 -5.73 -12.86 -8.08
C ALA A 273 -5.07 -12.39 -6.77
N CYS A 274 -5.14 -13.20 -5.71
CA CYS A 274 -4.46 -12.92 -4.44
C CYS A 274 -2.94 -12.85 -4.61
N ARG A 275 -2.34 -13.78 -5.38
CA ARG A 275 -0.89 -13.77 -5.67
C ARG A 275 -0.48 -12.53 -6.46
N ASP A 276 -1.25 -12.14 -7.47
CA ASP A 276 -0.97 -10.96 -8.29
C ASP A 276 -1.14 -9.68 -7.49
N MET A 277 -2.13 -9.62 -6.59
CA MET A 277 -2.28 -8.51 -5.65
C MET A 277 -1.11 -8.43 -4.67
N GLN A 278 -0.63 -9.56 -4.14
CA GLN A 278 0.56 -9.61 -3.29
C GLN A 278 1.80 -9.09 -4.02
N LYS A 279 1.98 -9.42 -5.32
CA LYS A 279 3.07 -8.86 -6.14
C LYS A 279 2.97 -7.35 -6.24
N CYS A 280 1.77 -6.84 -6.56
CA CYS A 280 1.54 -5.41 -6.65
C CYS A 280 1.83 -4.70 -5.33
N LEU A 281 1.43 -5.29 -4.20
CA LEU A 281 1.68 -4.74 -2.88
C LEU A 281 3.19 -4.75 -2.54
N ALA A 282 3.92 -5.81 -2.86
CA ALA A 282 5.37 -5.89 -2.61
C ALA A 282 6.12 -4.79 -3.40
N VAL A 283 5.78 -4.60 -4.67
CA VAL A 283 6.33 -3.52 -5.51
C VAL A 283 5.99 -2.15 -4.92
N ALA A 284 4.73 -1.94 -4.52
CA ALA A 284 4.28 -0.69 -3.94
C ALA A 284 4.96 -0.37 -2.61
N MET A 285 5.15 -1.37 -1.75
CA MET A 285 5.89 -1.22 -0.49
C MET A 285 7.33 -0.80 -0.74
N LYS A 286 8.02 -1.41 -1.71
CA LYS A 286 9.38 -0.99 -2.10
C LYS A 286 9.38 0.46 -2.63
N GLY A 287 8.39 0.82 -3.45
CA GLY A 287 8.22 2.16 -4.01
C GLY A 287 7.99 3.25 -2.95
N ALA A 288 7.16 2.96 -1.94
CA ALA A 288 6.85 3.85 -0.83
C ALA A 288 7.85 3.76 0.35
N ASN A 289 8.96 3.03 0.18
CA ASN A 289 9.98 2.73 1.21
C ASN A 289 9.44 2.10 2.50
N PHE A 290 8.43 1.24 2.40
CA PHE A 290 8.10 0.32 3.49
C PHE A 290 9.15 -0.79 3.57
N ARG A 291 9.49 -1.20 4.80
CA ARG A 291 10.39 -2.33 5.05
C ARG A 291 9.62 -3.66 4.97
N GLY A 292 10.36 -4.76 4.83
CA GLY A 292 9.78 -6.11 4.87
C GLY A 292 9.17 -6.58 3.55
N ALA A 293 9.42 -5.90 2.42
CA ALA A 293 8.98 -6.37 1.10
C ALA A 293 10.17 -6.89 0.27
N ASP A 294 10.08 -8.14 -0.16
CA ASP A 294 10.98 -8.75 -1.14
C ASP A 294 10.26 -8.90 -2.47
N VAL A 295 10.58 -7.98 -3.38
CA VAL A 295 9.99 -7.91 -4.72
C VAL A 295 10.42 -9.10 -5.59
N GLN A 296 11.63 -9.64 -5.40
CA GLN A 296 12.16 -10.73 -6.22
C GLN A 296 11.47 -12.06 -5.88
N ASN A 297 11.24 -12.30 -4.59
CA ASN A 297 10.56 -13.50 -4.12
C ASN A 297 9.03 -13.35 -4.02
N ASN A 298 8.49 -12.18 -4.41
CA ASN A 298 7.08 -11.85 -4.23
C ASN A 298 6.60 -12.12 -2.79
N SER A 299 7.39 -11.68 -1.81
CA SER A 299 7.15 -11.97 -0.39
C SER A 299 7.08 -10.68 0.40
N ILE A 300 6.18 -10.65 1.38
CA ILE A 300 6.04 -9.55 2.32
C ILE A 300 6.05 -10.17 3.71
N GLU A 301 6.97 -9.71 4.55
CA GLU A 301 7.07 -10.10 5.95
C GLU A 301 5.80 -9.68 6.68
N ASN A 302 5.21 -10.59 7.46
CA ASN A 302 4.01 -10.34 8.25
C ASN A 302 2.80 -9.83 7.43
N LEU A 303 2.60 -10.38 6.22
CA LEU A 303 1.41 -10.14 5.42
C LEU A 303 0.31 -11.16 5.74
N PHE A 304 -0.88 -10.67 6.03
CA PHE A 304 -2.10 -11.46 6.21
C PHE A 304 -3.14 -11.04 5.16
N ILE A 305 -3.72 -12.02 4.46
CA ILE A 305 -4.81 -11.79 3.52
C ILE A 305 -6.08 -12.32 4.15
N VAL A 306 -7.09 -11.46 4.32
CA VAL A 306 -8.37 -11.78 4.93
C VAL A 306 -9.49 -11.43 3.96
N SER A 307 -10.59 -12.16 4.00
CA SER A 307 -11.73 -11.81 3.16
C SER A 307 -12.45 -10.58 3.72
N GLU A 308 -12.82 -9.64 2.86
CA GLU A 308 -13.61 -8.45 3.21
C GLU A 308 -14.89 -8.79 4.03
N PRO A 309 -15.74 -9.77 3.65
CA PRO A 309 -16.92 -10.10 4.46
C PRO A 309 -16.58 -10.66 5.85
N GLU A 310 -15.46 -11.36 5.99
CA GLU A 310 -14.98 -11.87 7.29
C GLU A 310 -14.47 -10.74 8.17
N ALA A 311 -13.68 -9.82 7.63
CA ALA A 311 -13.22 -8.63 8.34
C ALA A 311 -14.40 -7.78 8.82
N ALA A 312 -15.41 -7.57 7.96
CA ALA A 312 -16.63 -6.86 8.31
C ALA A 312 -17.41 -7.58 9.43
N ALA A 313 -17.55 -8.90 9.36
CA ALA A 313 -18.23 -9.68 10.39
C ALA A 313 -17.48 -9.63 11.73
N ALA A 314 -16.16 -9.77 11.73
CA ALA A 314 -15.32 -9.69 12.94
C ALA A 314 -15.46 -8.33 13.63
N TYR A 315 -15.40 -7.23 12.85
CA TYR A 315 -15.58 -5.89 13.37
C TYR A 315 -16.98 -5.68 13.96
N MET A 316 -18.03 -6.19 13.30
CA MET A 316 -19.41 -6.08 13.80
C MET A 316 -19.63 -6.85 15.12
N LEU A 317 -19.02 -8.04 15.26
CA LEU A 317 -19.11 -8.85 16.47
C LEU A 317 -18.41 -8.20 17.67
N ASP A 318 -17.29 -7.51 17.44
CA ASP A 318 -16.60 -6.83 18.54
C ASP A 318 -17.35 -5.57 19.03
N ASN A 319 -17.97 -4.84 18.10
CA ASN A 319 -18.69 -3.59 18.40
C ASN A 319 -20.16 -3.80 18.85
N SER A 320 -20.70 -5.01 18.73
CA SER A 320 -22.11 -5.30 19.06
C SER A 320 -22.21 -6.15 20.33
N PRO A 321 -22.58 -5.55 21.49
CA PRO A 321 -22.75 -6.31 22.73
C PRO A 321 -23.89 -7.35 22.67
N GLU A 322 -24.79 -7.22 21.70
CA GLU A 322 -25.97 -8.09 21.51
C GLU A 322 -25.68 -9.37 20.72
N ILE A 323 -24.52 -9.49 20.07
CA ILE A 323 -24.19 -10.61 19.15
C ILE A 323 -23.10 -11.53 19.72
N ARG A 324 -22.56 -11.22 20.91
CA ARG A 324 -21.62 -12.12 21.62
C ARG A 324 -22.40 -13.33 22.17
N VAL A 325 -22.30 -14.47 21.48
CA VAL A 325 -22.88 -15.78 21.88
C VAL A 325 -22.12 -16.38 23.06
#